data_AF-W9DWH2-F1
#
_entry.id   AF-W9DWH2-F1
#
_cell.length_a   1.000
_cell.length_b   1.000
_cell.length_c   1.000
_cell.angle_alpha   90.00
_cell.angle_beta   90.00
_cell.angle_gamma   90.00
#
_symmetry.space_group_name_H-M   'P 1'
#
loop_
_entity.id
_entity.type
_entity.pdbx_description
1 polymer ?
#
loop_
_entity_poly.entity_id
_entity_poly.type
_entity_poly.pdbx_seq_one_letter_code
_entity_poly.pdbx_strand_id
1 'polypeptide(L)'
;MIKEEYIYLYFYLPITMSQESNDTNDIESQFLKLFYALDSKTRLKMIQSLHKNEKHISELAREQELSIPVASKHVSILEEASLIERHIYGKTHVLEINNKDVASSLDILAPTKSIKVKKGTSLLDALKRVAIVETKKLKGIEQVVAVNGDEGFYIYEKEGELCDQTVQKCTLSDDVTITWKKLEPIAKMRLNIEIED
;
A
#
# COMPACT_ATOMS: atom_id res chain seq x y z
N MET A 1 10.38 26.85 -10.49
CA MET A 1 11.31 25.82 -10.00
C MET A 1 10.86 25.42 -8.59
N ILE A 2 9.70 24.78 -8.50
CA ILE A 2 9.13 24.27 -7.25
C ILE A 2 9.51 22.80 -7.22
N LYS A 3 10.40 22.47 -6.28
CA LYS A 3 10.97 21.15 -6.10
C LYS A 3 9.87 20.13 -5.81
N GLU A 4 9.94 19.05 -6.57
CA GLU A 4 9.73 17.62 -6.28
C GLU A 4 9.21 17.11 -4.91
N GLU A 5 9.04 17.89 -3.84
CA GLU A 5 8.84 17.39 -2.46
C GLU A 5 7.46 16.78 -2.16
N TYR A 6 6.42 17.02 -2.98
CA TYR A 6 5.06 16.58 -2.64
C TYR A 6 4.70 15.15 -3.08
N ILE A 7 5.50 14.54 -3.97
CA ILE A 7 5.37 13.09 -4.27
C ILE A 7 6.10 12.27 -3.19
N TYR A 8 7.22 12.78 -2.66
CA TYR A 8 7.99 12.10 -1.62
C TYR A 8 7.21 11.96 -0.30
N LEU A 9 6.27 12.85 0.01
CA LEU A 9 5.57 12.80 1.30
C LEU A 9 4.59 11.61 1.43
N TYR A 10 4.17 10.99 0.32
CA TYR A 10 3.37 9.75 0.34
C TYR A 10 4.21 8.48 0.18
N PHE A 11 5.51 8.61 -0.08
CA PHE A 11 6.43 7.49 -0.30
C PHE A 11 7.54 7.34 0.75
N TYR A 12 7.74 8.33 1.62
CA TYR A 12 8.69 8.26 2.74
C TYR A 12 8.05 8.75 4.05
N LEU A 13 7.20 7.91 4.64
CA LEU A 13 7.02 7.85 6.10
C LEU A 13 7.50 6.45 6.51
N PRO A 14 8.26 6.34 7.60
CA PRO A 14 9.26 5.29 7.79
C PRO A 14 8.61 3.90 7.73
N ILE A 15 9.01 3.11 6.74
CA ILE A 15 8.92 1.66 6.82
C ILE A 15 9.75 1.31 8.04
N THR A 16 9.07 1.00 9.14
CA THR A 16 9.75 0.47 10.31
C THR A 16 10.37 -0.84 9.88
N MET A 17 11.70 -0.92 10.00
CA MET A 17 12.46 -2.15 9.87
C MET A 17 11.78 -3.25 10.68
N SER A 18 11.17 -4.21 10.00
CA SER A 18 10.98 -5.55 10.52
C SER A 18 12.00 -6.45 9.83
N GLN A 19 12.87 -7.03 10.66
CA GLN A 19 13.95 -7.93 10.30
C GLN A 19 13.45 -9.21 9.61
N GLU A 20 14.33 -9.79 8.80
CA GLU A 20 14.19 -10.96 7.92
C GLU A 20 13.49 -12.21 8.50
N SER A 21 12.83 -12.92 7.56
CA SER A 21 12.69 -14.38 7.41
C SER A 21 11.46 -15.08 8.00
N ASN A 22 10.35 -15.07 7.23
CA ASN A 22 9.64 -16.24 6.67
C ASN A 22 8.49 -15.72 5.76
N ASP A 23 8.85 -15.12 4.62
CA ASP A 23 8.05 -14.08 3.94
C ASP A 23 6.62 -14.47 3.53
N THR A 24 6.36 -15.73 3.17
CA THR A 24 4.99 -16.15 2.82
C THR A 24 4.08 -16.26 4.04
N ASN A 25 4.60 -16.74 5.18
CA ASN A 25 3.81 -16.93 6.41
C ASN A 25 3.44 -15.61 7.06
N ASP A 26 4.29 -14.58 6.93
CA ASP A 26 4.02 -13.26 7.50
C ASP A 26 2.96 -12.50 6.69
N ILE A 27 3.05 -12.52 5.36
CA ILE A 27 2.03 -11.91 4.47
C ILE A 27 0.67 -12.61 4.65
N GLU A 28 0.63 -13.95 4.67
CA GLU A 28 -0.59 -14.71 4.96
C GLU A 28 -1.17 -14.33 6.33
N SER A 29 -0.33 -14.22 7.36
CA SER A 29 -0.76 -13.82 8.70
C SER A 29 -1.38 -12.42 8.70
N GLN A 30 -0.73 -11.44 8.05
CA GLN A 30 -1.25 -10.07 7.98
C GLN A 30 -2.57 -9.99 7.22
N PHE A 31 -2.69 -10.70 6.10
CA PHE A 31 -3.95 -10.79 5.35
C PHE A 31 -5.08 -11.39 6.20
N LEU A 32 -4.81 -12.47 6.93
CA LEU A 32 -5.79 -13.09 7.82
C LEU A 32 -6.21 -12.17 8.97
N LYS A 33 -5.27 -11.41 9.56
CA LYS A 33 -5.57 -10.39 10.57
C LYS A 33 -6.45 -9.29 10.00
N LEU A 34 -6.16 -8.80 8.80
CA LEU A 34 -6.99 -7.82 8.10
C LEU A 34 -8.42 -8.32 7.92
N PHE A 35 -8.60 -9.52 7.37
CA PHE A 35 -9.93 -10.10 7.17
C PHE A 35 -10.66 -10.33 8.50
N TYR A 36 -9.96 -10.87 9.49
CA TYR A 36 -10.51 -11.04 10.83
C TYR A 36 -10.94 -9.70 11.44
N ALA A 37 -10.13 -8.65 11.31
CA ALA A 37 -10.44 -7.32 11.80
C ALA A 37 -11.65 -6.69 11.07
N LEU A 38 -11.81 -6.93 9.77
CA LEU A 38 -12.94 -6.41 8.99
C LEU A 38 -14.23 -7.22 9.18
N ASP A 39 -14.15 -8.49 9.61
CA ASP A 39 -15.31 -9.36 9.89
C ASP A 39 -16.02 -9.02 11.23
N SER A 40 -16.36 -7.75 11.43
CA SER A 40 -17.22 -7.31 12.54
C SER A 40 -17.89 -5.98 12.23
N LYS A 41 -19.22 -5.97 12.33
CA LYS A 41 -20.02 -4.73 12.22
C LYS A 41 -19.56 -3.65 13.20
N THR A 42 -19.18 -4.02 14.42
CA THR A 42 -18.69 -3.08 15.45
C THR A 42 -17.36 -2.46 15.04
N ARG A 43 -16.39 -3.27 14.59
CA ARG A 43 -15.07 -2.78 14.16
C ARG A 43 -15.20 -1.90 12.91
N LEU A 44 -16.04 -2.27 11.96
CA LEU A 44 -16.33 -1.44 10.78
C LEU A 44 -16.94 -0.08 11.16
N LYS A 45 -17.86 -0.04 12.13
CA LYS A 45 -18.40 1.23 12.65
C LYS A 45 -17.34 2.07 13.37
N MET A 46 -16.43 1.45 14.11
CA MET A 46 -15.30 2.16 14.74
C MET A 46 -14.37 2.78 13.70
N ILE A 47 -14.01 2.03 12.64
CA ILE A 47 -13.22 2.55 11.50
C ILE A 47 -13.94 3.73 10.84
N GLN A 48 -15.24 3.59 10.54
CA GLN A 48 -16.05 4.68 9.97
C GLN A 48 -16.08 5.92 10.87
N SER A 49 -16.09 5.73 12.18
CA SER A 49 -16.05 6.82 13.15
C SER A 49 -14.69 7.53 13.14
N LEU A 50 -13.59 6.77 13.13
CA LEU A 50 -12.22 7.28 13.10
C LEU A 50 -11.83 7.92 11.77
N HIS A 51 -12.49 7.55 10.67
CA HIS A 51 -12.28 8.21 9.38
C HIS A 51 -12.68 9.70 9.41
N LYS A 52 -13.57 10.11 10.32
CA LYS A 52 -13.96 11.52 10.45
C LYS A 52 -12.92 12.34 11.20
N ASN A 53 -12.35 11.77 12.25
CA ASN A 53 -11.38 12.40 13.13
C ASN A 53 -10.78 11.36 14.10
N GLU A 54 -9.61 11.65 14.64
CA GLU A 54 -9.04 10.89 15.77
C GLU A 54 -9.97 10.94 17.00
N LYS A 55 -9.99 9.87 17.80
CA LYS A 55 -10.89 9.73 18.95
C LYS A 55 -10.26 9.04 20.14
N HIS A 56 -10.77 9.35 21.33
CA HIS A 56 -10.47 8.56 22.51
C HIS A 56 -11.19 7.21 22.49
N ILE A 57 -10.58 6.20 23.12
CA ILE A 57 -11.22 4.89 23.31
C ILE A 57 -12.58 5.00 24.04
N SER A 58 -12.70 5.91 25.01
CA SER A 58 -13.95 6.13 25.76
C SER A 58 -15.06 6.74 24.89
N GLU A 59 -14.69 7.53 23.87
CA GLU A 59 -15.63 8.07 22.90
C GLU A 59 -16.13 6.98 21.96
N LEU A 60 -15.23 6.14 21.42
CA LEU A 60 -15.63 4.98 20.62
C LEU A 60 -16.52 4.01 21.40
N ALA A 61 -16.20 3.77 22.67
CA ALA A 61 -17.03 2.93 23.55
C ALA A 61 -18.45 3.49 23.67
N ARG A 62 -18.59 4.80 23.89
CA ARG A 62 -19.89 5.48 23.99
C ARG A 62 -20.69 5.41 22.69
N GLU A 63 -20.06 5.68 21.55
CA GLU A 63 -20.73 5.66 20.24
C GLU A 63 -21.24 4.28 19.82
N GLN A 64 -20.55 3.23 20.27
CA GLN A 64 -20.92 1.85 19.98
C GLN A 64 -21.73 1.19 21.11
N GLU A 65 -22.09 1.94 22.16
CA GLU A 65 -22.83 1.44 23.33
C GLU A 65 -22.11 0.26 24.03
N LEU A 66 -20.78 0.34 24.13
CA LEU A 66 -19.93 -0.70 24.72
C LEU A 66 -19.29 -0.23 26.04
N SER A 67 -18.89 -1.19 26.86
CA SER A 67 -17.96 -0.92 27.94
C SER A 67 -16.56 -0.65 27.39
N ILE A 68 -15.77 0.15 28.12
CA ILE A 68 -14.37 0.45 27.75
C ILE A 68 -13.52 -0.81 27.53
N PRO A 69 -13.60 -1.86 28.38
CA PRO A 69 -12.85 -3.11 28.15
C PRO A 69 -13.23 -3.81 26.84
N VAL A 70 -14.52 -3.83 26.48
CA VAL A 70 -14.98 -4.44 25.23
C VAL A 70 -14.51 -3.62 24.02
N ALA A 71 -14.60 -2.29 24.10
CA ALA A 71 -14.05 -1.40 23.07
C ALA A 71 -12.53 -1.60 22.92
N SER A 72 -11.80 -1.74 24.02
CA SER A 72 -10.35 -2.00 24.01
C SER A 72 -9.99 -3.28 23.27
N LYS A 73 -10.79 -4.35 23.43
CA LYS A 73 -10.57 -5.59 22.69
C LYS A 73 -10.76 -5.41 21.19
N HIS A 74 -11.77 -4.64 20.77
CA HIS A 74 -11.95 -4.31 19.35
C HIS A 74 -10.80 -3.48 18.79
N VAL A 75 -10.35 -2.49 19.55
CA VAL A 75 -9.21 -1.63 19.20
C VAL A 75 -7.93 -2.47 19.03
N SER A 76 -7.62 -3.38 19.94
CA SER A 76 -6.43 -4.23 19.81
C SER A 76 -6.44 -5.10 18.55
N ILE A 77 -7.60 -5.64 18.16
CA ILE A 77 -7.74 -6.40 16.90
C ILE A 77 -7.48 -5.49 15.67
N LEU A 78 -7.97 -4.25 15.71
CA LEU A 78 -7.74 -3.28 14.64
C LEU A 78 -6.27 -2.83 14.56
N GLU A 79 -5.61 -2.68 15.71
CA GLU A 79 -4.17 -2.35 15.82
C GLU A 79 -3.31 -3.51 15.30
N GLU A 80 -3.63 -4.75 15.68
CA GLU A 80 -2.93 -5.96 15.21
C GLU A 80 -3.01 -6.15 13.69
N ALA A 81 -4.08 -5.64 13.08
CA ALA A 81 -4.29 -5.63 11.63
C ALA A 81 -3.79 -4.34 10.94
N SER A 82 -3.06 -3.48 11.66
CA SER A 82 -2.52 -2.21 11.16
C SER A 82 -3.57 -1.25 10.55
N LEU A 83 -4.84 -1.35 10.96
CA LEU A 83 -5.93 -0.51 10.47
C LEU A 83 -6.04 0.81 11.24
N ILE A 84 -5.53 0.85 12.47
CA ILE A 84 -5.51 2.04 13.32
C ILE A 84 -4.17 2.14 14.05
N GLU A 85 -3.79 3.37 14.41
CA GLU A 85 -2.65 3.66 15.27
C GLU A 85 -3.14 4.29 16.59
N ARG A 86 -2.35 4.10 17.66
CA ARG A 86 -2.63 4.65 18.99
C ARG A 86 -1.50 5.56 19.44
N HIS A 87 -1.86 6.80 19.74
CA HIS A 87 -0.98 7.79 20.34
C HIS A 87 -1.29 7.92 21.83
N ILE A 88 -0.24 7.83 22.67
CA ILE A 88 -0.37 7.88 24.13
C ILE A 88 0.19 9.21 24.64
N TYR A 89 -0.70 10.05 25.16
CA TYR A 89 -0.38 11.34 25.78
C TYR A 89 -0.64 11.26 27.29
N GLY A 90 0.36 10.83 28.06
CA GLY A 90 0.21 10.60 29.50
C GLY A 90 -0.78 9.46 29.79
N LYS A 91 -1.96 9.77 30.34
CA LYS A 91 -3.05 8.80 30.58
C LYS A 91 -4.06 8.73 29.43
N THR A 92 -3.89 9.56 28.42
CA THR A 92 -4.84 9.74 27.35
C THR A 92 -4.42 8.92 26.14
N HIS A 93 -5.33 8.09 25.64
CA HIS A 93 -5.14 7.27 24.45
C HIS A 93 -5.98 7.87 23.32
N VAL A 94 -5.33 8.25 22.23
CA VAL A 94 -5.95 8.78 21.01
C VAL A 94 -5.74 7.77 19.91
N LEU A 95 -6.81 7.44 19.18
CA LEU A 95 -6.84 6.47 18.11
C LEU A 95 -7.07 7.19 16.79
N GLU A 96 -6.37 6.80 15.74
CA GLU A 96 -6.53 7.33 14.39
C GLU A 96 -6.49 6.20 13.34
N ILE A 97 -7.02 6.47 12.14
CA ILE A 97 -6.93 5.53 11.02
C ILE A 97 -5.48 5.42 10.56
N ASN A 98 -5.01 4.19 10.40
CA ASN A 98 -3.76 3.88 9.72
C ASN A 98 -4.08 3.34 8.32
N ASN A 99 -3.87 4.18 7.31
CA ASN A 99 -4.08 3.81 5.91
C ASN A 99 -2.80 3.33 5.22
N LYS A 100 -1.67 3.20 5.94
CA LYS A 100 -0.36 3.07 5.29
C LYS A 100 -0.21 1.76 4.50
N ASP A 101 -0.96 0.69 4.83
CA ASP A 101 -0.64 -0.64 4.29
C ASP A 101 -1.83 -1.57 3.98
N VAL A 102 -3.05 -1.03 3.85
CA VAL A 102 -4.20 -1.87 3.45
C VAL A 102 -4.02 -2.41 2.03
N ALA A 103 -3.46 -1.61 1.11
CA ALA A 103 -3.30 -2.01 -0.28
C ALA A 103 -2.29 -3.15 -0.46
N SER A 104 -1.13 -3.08 0.19
CA SER A 104 -0.09 -4.12 0.15
C SER A 104 -0.54 -5.42 0.82
N SER A 105 -1.33 -5.34 1.90
CA SER A 105 -1.92 -6.52 2.54
C SER A 105 -2.77 -7.35 1.56
N LEU A 106 -3.34 -6.73 0.52
CA LEU A 106 -4.14 -7.39 -0.50
C LEU A 106 -3.29 -8.03 -1.62
N ASP A 107 -1.97 -7.82 -1.65
CA ASP A 107 -1.09 -8.33 -2.72
C ASP A 107 -1.10 -9.86 -2.80
N ILE A 108 -1.38 -10.54 -1.70
CA ILE A 108 -1.55 -12.01 -1.68
C ILE A 108 -2.66 -12.51 -2.61
N LEU A 109 -3.65 -11.66 -2.93
CA LEU A 109 -4.70 -11.99 -3.88
C LEU A 109 -4.22 -11.94 -5.34
N ALA A 110 -3.06 -11.35 -5.61
CA ALA A 110 -2.50 -11.28 -6.95
C ALA A 110 -2.04 -12.66 -7.42
N PRO A 111 -2.28 -13.02 -8.70
CA PRO A 111 -1.81 -14.28 -9.24
C PRO A 111 -0.28 -14.31 -9.29
N THR A 112 0.31 -15.29 -8.61
CA THR A 112 1.77 -15.49 -8.62
C THR A 112 2.21 -16.26 -9.86
N LYS A 113 3.24 -15.76 -10.56
CA LYS A 113 3.88 -16.44 -11.70
C LYS A 113 5.38 -16.56 -11.45
N SER A 114 5.90 -17.78 -11.50
CA SER A 114 7.34 -18.04 -11.38
C SER A 114 7.97 -18.25 -12.77
N ILE A 115 9.05 -17.53 -13.06
CA ILE A 115 9.82 -17.68 -14.30
C ILE A 115 11.31 -17.75 -14.02
N LYS A 116 12.05 -18.45 -14.88
CA LYS A 116 13.51 -18.46 -14.88
C LYS A 116 14.02 -17.57 -16.01
N VAL A 117 14.94 -16.67 -15.69
CA VAL A 117 15.59 -15.75 -16.65
C VAL A 117 17.10 -15.86 -16.53
N LYS A 118 17.84 -15.36 -17.53
CA LYS A 118 19.31 -15.30 -17.45
C LYS A 118 19.70 -14.12 -16.56
N LYS A 119 20.84 -14.23 -15.88
CA LYS A 119 21.42 -13.10 -15.13
C LYS A 119 21.59 -11.88 -16.05
N GLY A 120 21.17 -10.71 -15.57
CA GLY A 120 21.20 -9.45 -16.32
C GLY A 120 20.00 -9.23 -17.24
N THR A 121 19.00 -10.12 -17.26
CA THR A 121 17.74 -9.88 -17.99
C THR A 121 17.04 -8.65 -17.39
N SER A 122 16.49 -7.77 -18.24
CA SER A 122 15.71 -6.62 -17.76
C SER A 122 14.36 -7.07 -17.20
N LEU A 123 13.79 -6.31 -16.27
CA LEU A 123 12.44 -6.59 -15.77
C LEU A 123 11.40 -6.54 -16.91
N LEU A 124 11.55 -5.65 -17.89
CA LEU A 124 10.66 -5.61 -19.06
C LEU A 124 10.67 -6.94 -19.83
N ASP A 125 11.86 -7.48 -20.10
CA ASP A 125 12.00 -8.73 -20.85
C ASP A 125 11.50 -9.92 -20.04
N ALA A 126 11.65 -9.88 -18.71
CA ALA A 126 11.06 -10.87 -17.81
C ALA A 126 9.52 -10.81 -17.86
N LEU A 127 8.92 -9.62 -17.75
CA LEU A 127 7.46 -9.43 -17.82
C LEU A 127 6.88 -9.90 -19.15
N LYS A 128 7.55 -9.61 -20.27
CA LYS A 128 7.13 -10.05 -21.62
C LYS A 128 7.07 -11.58 -21.77
N ARG A 129 7.70 -12.37 -20.89
CA ARG A 129 7.58 -13.84 -20.89
C ARG A 129 6.27 -14.34 -20.30
N VAL A 130 5.60 -13.52 -19.48
CA VAL A 130 4.41 -13.93 -18.71
C VAL A 130 3.17 -13.12 -19.03
N ALA A 131 3.33 -12.01 -19.75
CA ALA A 131 2.25 -11.09 -20.11
C ALA A 131 2.55 -10.39 -21.43
N ILE A 132 1.49 -9.95 -22.10
CA ILE A 132 1.59 -9.03 -23.23
C ILE A 132 1.78 -7.63 -22.64
N VAL A 133 2.95 -7.03 -22.85
CA VAL A 133 3.28 -5.72 -22.29
C VAL A 133 3.39 -4.69 -23.41
N GLU A 134 2.57 -3.65 -23.32
CA GLU A 134 2.59 -2.52 -24.24
C GLU A 134 3.32 -1.35 -23.61
N THR A 135 4.23 -0.74 -24.36
CA THR A 135 5.07 0.35 -23.87
C THR A 135 4.96 1.56 -24.79
N LYS A 136 4.93 2.76 -24.21
CA LYS A 136 5.02 4.02 -24.94
C LYS A 136 6.29 4.76 -24.56
N LYS A 137 6.99 5.30 -25.56
CA LYS A 137 8.18 6.11 -25.34
C LYS A 137 7.78 7.56 -25.04
N LEU A 138 7.98 8.00 -23.81
CA LEU A 138 7.76 9.37 -23.36
C LEU A 138 9.10 9.98 -22.96
N LYS A 139 9.55 11.01 -23.68
CA LYS A 139 10.84 11.70 -23.42
C LYS A 139 12.05 10.75 -23.31
N GLY A 140 12.06 9.68 -24.10
CA GLY A 140 13.14 8.67 -24.09
C GLY A 140 12.98 7.56 -23.05
N ILE A 141 12.01 7.68 -22.14
CA ILE A 141 11.65 6.65 -21.16
C ILE A 141 10.53 5.78 -21.75
N GLU A 142 10.74 4.48 -21.81
CA GLU A 142 9.68 3.55 -22.16
C GLU A 142 8.83 3.23 -20.93
N GLN A 143 7.61 3.75 -20.91
CA GLN A 143 6.63 3.52 -19.87
C GLN A 143 5.71 2.38 -20.28
N VAL A 144 5.42 1.45 -19.37
CA VAL A 144 4.36 0.46 -19.58
C VAL A 144 3.01 1.16 -19.51
N VAL A 145 2.21 1.01 -20.57
CA VAL A 145 0.89 1.67 -20.70
C VAL A 145 -0.26 0.67 -20.70
N ALA A 146 0.01 -0.60 -20.99
CA ALA A 146 -0.96 -1.68 -20.85
C ALA A 146 -0.29 -3.02 -20.57
N VAL A 147 -0.98 -3.90 -19.84
CA VAL A 147 -0.58 -5.29 -19.60
C VAL A 147 -1.78 -6.21 -19.84
N ASN A 148 -1.64 -7.17 -20.76
CA ASN A 148 -2.72 -8.05 -21.23
C ASN A 148 -3.98 -7.28 -21.67
N GLY A 149 -3.79 -6.13 -22.33
CA GLY A 149 -4.87 -5.25 -22.77
C GLY A 149 -5.49 -4.38 -21.68
N ASP A 150 -5.05 -4.51 -20.42
CA ASP A 150 -5.49 -3.62 -19.34
C ASP A 150 -4.65 -2.34 -19.35
N GLU A 151 -5.27 -1.23 -19.78
CA GLU A 151 -4.61 0.08 -19.87
C GLU A 151 -4.46 0.73 -18.49
N GLY A 152 -3.34 1.42 -18.27
CA GLY A 152 -3.15 2.19 -17.04
C GLY A 152 -1.70 2.56 -16.74
N PHE A 153 -1.51 3.09 -15.53
CA PHE A 153 -0.20 3.38 -14.97
C PHE A 153 0.22 2.22 -14.07
N TYR A 154 1.44 1.73 -14.28
CA TYR A 154 1.97 0.62 -13.51
C TYR A 154 3.23 1.02 -12.77
N ILE A 155 3.34 0.51 -11.55
CA ILE A 155 4.52 0.58 -10.70
C ILE A 155 4.92 -0.83 -10.29
N TYR A 156 6.12 -0.96 -9.73
CA TYR A 156 6.55 -2.23 -9.18
C TYR A 156 7.38 -2.03 -7.92
N GLU A 157 7.30 -3.04 -7.08
CA GLU A 157 8.12 -3.18 -5.89
C GLU A 157 9.10 -4.32 -6.09
N LYS A 158 10.29 -4.18 -5.51
CA LYS A 158 11.32 -5.21 -5.44
C LYS A 158 11.48 -5.58 -3.98
N GLU A 159 11.17 -6.83 -3.63
CA GLU A 159 11.14 -7.28 -2.22
C GLU A 159 10.31 -6.36 -1.31
N GLY A 160 9.15 -5.92 -1.80
CA GLY A 160 8.23 -5.03 -1.05
C GLY A 160 8.61 -3.55 -1.08
N GLU A 161 9.79 -3.17 -1.58
CA GLU A 161 10.19 -1.76 -1.68
C GLU A 161 9.88 -1.19 -3.06
N LEU A 162 9.20 -0.03 -3.11
CA LEU A 162 8.91 0.65 -4.37
C LEU A 162 10.21 1.00 -5.11
N CYS A 163 10.28 0.64 -6.39
CA CYS A 163 11.42 0.98 -7.24
C CYS A 163 11.14 2.22 -8.11
N ASP A 164 12.11 3.13 -8.17
CA ASP A 164 12.09 4.35 -9.00
C ASP A 164 12.71 4.13 -10.41
N GLN A 165 13.35 2.98 -10.63
CA GLN A 165 13.96 2.63 -11.90
C GLN A 165 12.90 2.20 -12.92
N THR A 166 13.13 2.50 -14.20
CA THR A 166 12.26 1.97 -15.26
C THR A 166 12.47 0.46 -15.42
N VAL A 167 11.45 -0.26 -15.88
CA VAL A 167 11.51 -1.72 -16.07
C VAL A 167 12.62 -2.17 -17.05
N GLN A 168 13.10 -1.29 -17.92
CA GLN A 168 14.23 -1.57 -18.83
C GLN A 168 15.58 -1.44 -18.11
N LYS A 169 15.70 -0.55 -17.13
CA LYS A 169 16.94 -0.30 -16.38
C LYS A 169 17.09 -1.24 -15.20
N CYS A 170 15.98 -1.75 -14.65
CA CYS A 170 16.00 -2.76 -13.61
C CYS A 170 16.51 -4.10 -14.19
N THR A 171 17.71 -4.52 -13.77
CA THR A 171 18.31 -5.79 -14.21
C THR A 171 18.28 -6.82 -13.09
N LEU A 172 17.95 -8.05 -13.45
CA LEU A 172 17.75 -9.16 -12.51
C LEU A 172 19.07 -9.93 -12.36
N SER A 173 19.73 -9.77 -11.22
CA SER A 173 21.03 -10.38 -10.93
C SER A 173 20.94 -11.65 -10.07
N ASP A 174 19.95 -11.70 -9.21
CA ASP A 174 19.70 -12.69 -8.16
C ASP A 174 18.20 -13.01 -8.11
N ASP A 175 17.82 -14.08 -7.41
CA ASP A 175 16.40 -14.43 -7.21
C ASP A 175 15.69 -13.28 -6.51
N VAL A 176 14.52 -12.90 -7.02
CA VAL A 176 13.82 -11.71 -6.56
C VAL A 176 12.31 -11.83 -6.75
N THR A 177 11.56 -11.31 -5.78
CA THR A 177 10.11 -11.10 -5.86
C THR A 177 9.82 -9.70 -6.40
N ILE A 178 9.04 -9.64 -7.48
CA ILE A 178 8.54 -8.40 -8.06
C ILE A 178 7.03 -8.35 -7.91
N THR A 179 6.54 -7.36 -7.17
CA THR A 179 5.11 -7.08 -7.07
C THR A 179 4.75 -6.06 -8.14
N TRP A 180 3.87 -6.44 -9.07
CA TRP A 180 3.44 -5.59 -10.19
C TRP A 180 2.08 -4.97 -9.90
N LYS A 181 2.01 -3.65 -9.73
CA LYS A 181 0.80 -2.94 -9.28
C LYS A 181 0.30 -1.97 -10.35
N LYS A 182 -1.02 -1.97 -10.56
CA LYS A 182 -1.71 -0.95 -11.33
C LYS A 182 -2.14 0.19 -10.40
N LEU A 183 -1.87 1.42 -10.80
CA LEU A 183 -2.33 2.62 -10.11
C LEU A 183 -3.68 3.06 -10.66
N GLU A 184 -4.66 3.15 -9.77
CA GLU A 184 -5.94 3.76 -10.10
C GLU A 184 -5.82 5.29 -10.08
N PRO A 185 -6.15 5.99 -11.18
CA PRO A 185 -5.98 7.43 -11.29
C PRO A 185 -7.00 8.16 -10.40
N ILE A 186 -6.52 8.92 -9.42
CA ILE A 186 -7.36 9.74 -8.52
C ILE A 186 -6.90 11.20 -8.58
N ALA A 187 -7.81 12.11 -8.90
CA ALA A 187 -7.51 13.54 -8.92
C ALA A 187 -7.12 14.03 -7.53
N LYS A 188 -5.87 14.50 -7.36
CA LYS A 188 -5.38 15.10 -6.11
C LYS A 188 -5.55 16.61 -6.05
N MET A 189 -5.53 17.27 -7.21
CA MET A 189 -5.66 18.72 -7.32
C MET A 189 -6.24 19.06 -8.68
N ARG A 190 -7.11 20.07 -8.73
CA ARG A 190 -7.58 20.70 -9.96
C ARG A 190 -7.02 22.12 -9.99
N LEU A 191 -6.32 22.47 -11.06
CA LEU A 191 -5.76 23.80 -11.27
C LEU A 191 -6.59 24.51 -12.34
N ASN A 192 -7.03 25.73 -12.03
CA ASN A 192 -7.51 26.67 -13.03
C ASN A 192 -6.38 27.68 -13.21
N ILE A 193 -5.76 27.68 -14.39
CA ILE A 193 -4.62 28.55 -14.70
C ILE A 193 -5.13 29.64 -15.63
N GLU A 194 -5.11 30.88 -15.16
CA GLU A 194 -5.32 32.06 -15.98
C GLU A 194 -3.95 32.57 -16.44
N ILE A 195 -3.83 32.89 -17.73
CA ILE A 195 -2.60 33.38 -18.33
C ILE A 195 -2.74 34.91 -18.38
N GLU A 196 -1.83 35.62 -17.71
CA GLU A 196 -1.67 37.07 -17.86
C GLU A 196 -0.61 37.35 -18.94
N ASP A 197 -0.79 38.44 -19.68
CA ASP A 197 0.13 38.92 -20.73
C ASP A 197 1.43 39.52 -20.16
#